data_AF-A0A0G2GHD6-F1
#
_entry.id   AF-A0A0G2GHD6-F1
#
_cell.length_a   1.000
_cell.length_b   1.000
_cell.length_c   1.000
_cell.angle_alpha   90.00
_cell.angle_beta   90.00
_cell.angle_gamma   90.00
#
_symmetry.space_group_name_H-M   'P 1'
#
loop_
_entity.id
_entity.type
_entity.pdbx_description
1 polymer ?
#
loop_
_entity_poly.entity_id
_entity_poly.type
_entity_poly.pdbx_seq_one_letter_code
_entity_poly.pdbx_strand_id
1 'polypeptide(L)'
;MKEQKYGLEKSTLPASDEEIRRAIKSLEASTATIEQQIKFLKHQHASIASLSRENLSRSKNFASATRGLHQKWQYESQHTNIVTEELSSEVSATLKNLDEHVAASIRVVKPSVTAQLKGHDRQLSQLNEINLDIDEKDTEEKFSPERIKKLSSILAKLMEDEVRTRLDRIYLEESSSPPNGPNDQGAGADEEVDNAIRSLEESINPLRSEVFDVAAMYTHHVYRDPIFLSLEHSKQKASSQAASKQTQILSTLSNLTSDLDNTTDRLLEFHAFRTALENIKAAVTAVSTTQTTPRSPAKQHPASSHIATLSSYPSLLSLLQNLPVPGITPSTPLSSLPSLLTTQASKTQHSTKSAQSNLLSSLESHISESRSEVTLINEAVERDNLLRPRTDEDDVDGLNKENDESKQTGDLIGRVDGLGDKVGEIGRLVEGVSGKIEELGREGGGGGKKKEEFLRRWGGGDRGGR
;
A
#
# COMPACT_ATOMS: atom_id res chain seq x y z
N MET A 1 23.89 59.41 97.53
CA MET A 1 25.22 59.95 97.20
C MET A 1 25.15 60.51 95.78
N LYS A 2 25.28 61.79 95.47
CA LYS A 2 25.62 63.01 96.21
C LYS A 2 24.64 64.09 95.75
N GLU A 3 24.10 64.82 96.71
CA GLU A 3 23.51 66.14 96.49
C GLU A 3 24.57 67.07 95.90
N GLN A 4 24.16 67.90 94.94
CA GLN A 4 24.75 69.23 94.81
C GLN A 4 23.64 70.24 94.63
N LYS A 5 23.76 71.25 95.48
CA LYS A 5 22.73 72.12 96.01
C LYS A 5 22.97 73.52 95.44
N TYR A 6 21.86 74.21 95.22
CA TYR A 6 21.71 75.67 95.11
C TYR A 6 22.11 76.38 93.82
N GLY A 7 21.07 76.97 93.23
CA GLY A 7 21.13 78.10 92.30
C GLY A 7 19.74 78.73 92.21
N LEU A 8 19.22 79.18 93.35
CA LEU A 8 18.01 80.00 93.44
C LEU A 8 18.46 81.45 93.17
N GLU A 9 18.26 81.96 91.96
CA GLU A 9 18.17 83.41 91.76
C GLU A 9 17.00 83.77 90.85
N LYS A 10 16.18 84.65 91.41
CA LYS A 10 14.96 85.23 90.88
C LYS A 10 15.26 86.03 89.63
N SER A 11 14.44 85.85 88.60
CA SER A 11 14.11 86.92 87.67
C SER A 11 12.71 86.69 87.11
N THR A 12 11.70 86.82 87.98
CA THR A 12 10.34 87.17 87.58
C THR A 12 10.34 88.59 87.04
N LEU A 13 10.82 88.75 85.80
CA LEU A 13 10.49 89.90 84.96
C LEU A 13 9.05 89.66 84.44
N PRO A 14 8.19 90.70 84.39
CA PRO A 14 6.86 90.53 83.83
C PRO A 14 7.07 90.15 82.37
N ALA A 15 6.64 88.94 81.98
CA ALA A 15 6.70 88.48 80.60
C ALA A 15 6.25 89.64 79.72
N SER A 16 7.15 90.16 78.88
CA SER A 16 6.79 91.32 78.06
C SER A 16 5.61 90.90 77.20
N ASP A 17 4.62 91.78 77.05
CA ASP A 17 3.40 91.48 76.30
C ASP A 17 3.71 90.98 74.86
N GLU A 18 4.91 91.30 74.36
CA GLU A 18 5.46 90.84 73.08
C GLU A 18 5.97 89.39 73.08
N GLU A 19 6.53 88.88 74.17
CA GLU A 19 6.91 87.45 74.30
C GLU A 19 5.68 86.57 74.43
N ILE A 20 4.66 87.03 75.16
CA ILE A 20 3.35 86.35 75.24
C ILE A 20 2.71 86.33 73.84
N ARG A 21 2.70 87.45 73.10
CA ARG A 21 2.22 87.47 71.71
C ARG A 21 3.00 86.54 70.79
N ARG A 22 4.33 86.47 70.91
CA ARG A 22 5.15 85.53 70.11
C ARG A 22 4.88 84.07 70.46
N ALA A 23 4.74 83.75 71.74
CA ALA A 23 4.38 82.41 72.19
C ALA A 23 3.00 81.99 71.69
N ILE A 24 2.01 82.90 71.73
CA ILE A 24 0.66 82.68 71.18
C ILE A 24 0.73 82.43 69.67
N LYS A 25 1.39 83.31 68.90
CA LYS A 25 1.55 83.12 67.44
C LYS A 25 2.28 81.82 67.09
N SER A 26 3.31 81.45 67.85
CA SER A 26 4.03 80.19 67.66
C SER A 26 3.15 78.97 67.98
N LEU A 27 2.32 79.07 69.02
CA LEU A 27 1.37 78.03 69.39
C LEU A 27 0.26 77.90 68.35
N GLU A 28 -0.29 79.01 67.85
CA GLU A 28 -1.27 79.05 66.76
C GLU A 28 -0.70 78.44 65.47
N ALA A 29 0.53 78.81 65.09
CA ALA A 29 1.22 78.24 63.94
C ALA A 29 1.47 76.72 64.12
N SER A 30 1.89 76.29 65.31
CA SER A 30 2.06 74.87 65.63
C SER A 30 0.73 74.12 65.58
N THR A 31 -0.34 74.70 66.13
CA THR A 31 -1.70 74.12 66.13
C THR A 31 -2.25 74.00 64.72
N ALA A 32 -2.08 75.03 63.89
CA ALA A 32 -2.46 74.99 62.47
C ALA A 32 -1.68 73.93 61.68
N THR A 33 -0.38 73.77 61.99
CA THR A 33 0.46 72.71 61.38
C THR A 33 0.01 71.32 61.82
N ILE A 34 -0.31 71.13 63.10
CA ILE A 34 -0.84 69.87 63.63
C ILE A 34 -2.21 69.56 63.02
N GLU A 35 -3.08 70.56 62.86
CA GLU A 35 -4.37 70.36 62.19
C GLU A 35 -4.22 69.94 60.72
N GLN A 36 -3.28 70.53 59.98
CA GLN A 36 -2.95 70.11 58.63
C GLN A 36 -2.43 68.67 58.59
N GLN A 37 -1.56 68.30 59.54
CA GLN A 37 -1.06 66.93 59.67
C GLN A 37 -2.18 65.95 60.01
N ILE A 38 -3.10 66.30 60.91
CA ILE A 38 -4.28 65.48 61.23
C ILE A 38 -5.17 65.30 60.00
N LYS A 39 -5.41 66.37 59.22
CA LYS A 39 -6.18 66.28 57.97
C LYS A 39 -5.50 65.36 56.96
N PHE A 40 -4.18 65.47 56.80
CA PHE A 40 -3.39 64.62 55.91
C PHE A 40 -3.41 63.15 56.35
N LEU A 41 -3.20 62.87 57.64
CA LEU A 41 -3.27 61.51 58.19
C LEU A 41 -4.67 60.89 58.04
N LYS A 42 -5.74 61.67 58.24
CA LYS A 42 -7.11 61.21 57.99
C LYS A 42 -7.33 60.84 56.52
N HIS A 43 -6.80 61.64 55.60
CA HIS A 43 -6.86 61.34 54.17
C HIS A 43 -6.07 60.08 53.81
N GLN A 44 -4.85 59.93 54.33
CA GLN A 44 -4.04 58.72 54.15
C GLN A 44 -4.74 57.48 54.73
N HIS A 45 -5.30 57.59 55.94
CA HIS A 45 -6.04 56.50 56.57
C HIS A 45 -7.27 56.10 55.75
N ALA A 46 -8.04 57.06 55.24
CA ALA A 46 -9.17 56.79 54.35
C ALA A 46 -8.73 56.11 53.04
N SER A 47 -7.60 56.54 52.46
CA SER A 47 -7.03 55.93 51.26
C SER A 47 -6.56 54.49 51.51
N ILE A 48 -5.88 54.23 52.63
CA ILE A 48 -5.43 52.89 53.02
C ILE A 48 -6.64 51.98 53.28
N ALA A 49 -7.67 52.49 53.96
CA ALA A 49 -8.89 51.74 54.20
C ALA A 49 -9.62 51.37 52.88
N SER A 50 -9.64 52.30 51.91
CA SER A 50 -10.20 52.05 50.58
C SER A 50 -9.40 50.99 49.80
N LEU A 51 -8.06 51.10 49.78
CA LEU A 51 -7.18 50.12 49.16
C LEU A 51 -7.28 48.73 49.81
N SER A 52 -7.39 48.65 51.14
CA SER A 52 -7.58 47.39 51.87
C SER A 52 -8.90 46.73 51.47
N ARG A 53 -10.00 47.51 51.36
CA ARG A 53 -11.30 47.01 50.91
C ARG A 53 -11.25 46.54 49.46
N GLU A 54 -10.60 47.27 48.57
CA GLU A 54 -10.44 46.88 47.17
C GLU A 54 -9.60 45.60 47.04
N ASN A 55 -8.51 45.49 47.80
CA ASN A 55 -7.65 44.31 47.78
C ASN A 55 -8.38 43.06 48.30
N LEU A 56 -9.23 43.20 49.33
CA LEU A 56 -10.08 42.11 49.81
C LEU A 56 -11.08 41.65 48.72
N SER A 57 -11.68 42.61 48.01
CA SER A 57 -12.59 42.30 46.88
C SER A 57 -11.85 41.65 45.71
N ARG A 58 -10.66 42.15 45.34
CA ARG A 58 -9.80 41.54 44.30
C ARG A 58 -9.37 40.13 44.70
N SER A 59 -8.99 39.90 45.95
CA SER A 59 -8.61 38.59 46.47
C SER A 59 -9.78 37.59 46.40
N LYS A 60 -11.00 38.01 46.80
CA LYS A 60 -12.21 37.18 46.66
C LYS A 60 -12.53 36.85 45.19
N ASN A 61 -12.45 37.84 44.30
CA ASN A 61 -12.68 37.65 42.87
C ASN A 61 -11.61 36.75 42.23
N PHE A 62 -10.35 36.87 42.65
CA PHE A 62 -9.27 36.00 42.19
C PHE A 62 -9.46 34.56 42.68
N ALA A 63 -9.86 34.37 43.94
CA ALA A 63 -10.15 33.06 44.50
C ALA A 63 -11.33 32.38 43.79
N SER A 64 -12.42 33.12 43.50
CA SER A 64 -13.56 32.58 42.76
C SER A 64 -13.21 32.24 41.31
N ALA A 65 -12.46 33.11 40.61
CA ALA A 65 -11.99 32.86 39.25
C ALA A 65 -11.06 31.63 39.19
N THR A 66 -10.13 31.49 40.14
CA THR A 66 -9.21 30.34 40.21
C THR A 66 -9.99 29.05 40.48
N ARG A 67 -11.01 29.09 41.35
CA ARG A 67 -11.88 27.94 41.62
C ARG A 67 -12.67 27.53 40.38
N GLY A 68 -13.21 28.49 39.64
CA GLY A 68 -13.92 28.24 38.37
C GLY A 68 -13.01 27.61 37.32
N LEU A 69 -11.78 28.10 37.18
CA LEU A 69 -10.80 27.51 36.27
C LEU A 69 -10.42 26.08 36.67
N HIS A 70 -10.20 25.83 37.97
CA HIS A 70 -9.88 24.49 38.47
C HIS A 70 -11.03 23.51 38.21
N GLN A 71 -12.27 23.94 38.47
CA GLN A 71 -13.45 23.12 38.21
C GLN A 71 -13.61 22.81 36.72
N LYS A 72 -13.43 23.81 35.84
CA LYS A 72 -13.44 23.61 34.39
C LYS A 72 -12.36 22.61 33.95
N TRP A 73 -11.14 22.75 34.46
CA TRP A 73 -10.04 21.82 34.17
C TRP A 73 -10.33 20.39 34.65
N GLN A 74 -10.93 20.23 35.84
CA GLN A 74 -11.35 18.92 36.32
C GLN A 74 -12.41 18.29 35.41
N TYR A 75 -13.42 19.05 34.98
CA TYR A 75 -14.42 18.56 34.04
C TYR A 75 -13.82 18.18 32.69
N GLU A 76 -12.95 19.02 32.13
CA GLU A 76 -12.26 18.72 30.87
C GLU A 76 -11.39 17.47 31.01
N SER A 77 -10.64 17.33 32.11
CA SER A 77 -9.81 16.15 32.36
C SER A 77 -10.64 14.88 32.54
N GLN A 78 -11.76 14.94 33.24
CA GLN A 78 -12.67 13.80 33.39
C GLN A 78 -13.32 13.45 32.05
N HIS A 79 -13.76 14.46 31.29
CA HIS A 79 -14.35 14.26 29.99
C HIS A 79 -13.36 13.63 29.00
N THR A 80 -12.11 14.11 28.94
CA THR A 80 -11.08 13.50 28.10
C THR A 80 -10.79 12.07 28.53
N ASN A 81 -10.74 11.78 29.83
CA ASN A 81 -10.53 10.41 30.31
C ASN A 81 -11.67 9.47 29.90
N ILE A 82 -12.93 9.91 30.02
CA ILE A 82 -14.10 9.12 29.59
C ILE A 82 -14.02 8.85 28.08
N VAL A 83 -13.75 9.87 27.27
CA VAL A 83 -13.63 9.71 25.81
C VAL A 83 -12.47 8.78 25.45
N THR A 84 -11.33 8.86 26.15
CA THR A 84 -10.20 7.94 25.91
C THR A 84 -10.53 6.51 26.32
N GLU A 85 -11.24 6.29 27.42
CA GLU A 85 -11.68 4.96 27.86
C GLU A 85 -12.67 4.37 26.85
N GLU A 86 -13.65 5.15 26.41
CA GLU A 86 -14.63 4.76 25.38
C GLU A 86 -13.95 4.36 24.07
N LEU A 87 -13.05 5.20 23.55
CA LEU A 87 -12.30 4.91 22.34
C LEU A 87 -11.39 3.69 22.51
N SER A 88 -10.74 3.52 23.66
CA SER A 88 -9.91 2.34 23.92
C SER A 88 -10.72 1.04 23.99
N SER A 89 -11.94 1.12 24.52
CA SER A 89 -12.90 0.01 24.58
C SER A 89 -13.39 -0.35 23.17
N GLU A 90 -13.73 0.65 22.35
CA GLU A 90 -14.15 0.47 20.96
C GLU A 90 -13.03 -0.14 20.10
N VAL A 91 -11.80 0.37 20.21
CA VAL A 91 -10.62 -0.20 19.53
C VAL A 91 -10.38 -1.64 19.99
N SER A 92 -10.54 -1.93 21.29
CA SER A 92 -10.39 -3.29 21.80
C SER A 92 -11.50 -4.24 21.30
N ALA A 93 -12.73 -3.75 21.18
CA ALA A 93 -13.87 -4.51 20.68
C ALA A 93 -13.73 -4.81 19.18
N THR A 94 -13.36 -3.81 18.38
CA THR A 94 -13.10 -3.96 16.95
C THR A 94 -11.94 -4.91 16.68
N LEU A 95 -10.85 -4.81 17.46
CA LEU A 95 -9.71 -5.72 17.32
C LEU A 95 -10.07 -7.17 17.67
N LYS A 96 -10.90 -7.40 18.70
CA LYS A 96 -11.42 -8.74 19.02
C LYS A 96 -12.29 -9.30 17.91
N ASN A 97 -13.20 -8.49 17.35
CA ASN A 97 -14.05 -8.90 16.23
C ASN A 97 -13.21 -9.26 15.00
N LEU A 98 -12.19 -8.45 14.67
CA LEU A 98 -11.27 -8.76 13.58
C LEU A 98 -10.45 -10.03 13.85
N ASP A 99 -10.03 -10.29 15.09
CA ASP A 99 -9.33 -11.53 15.47
C ASP A 99 -10.23 -12.76 15.34
N GLU A 100 -11.50 -12.65 15.76
CA GLU A 100 -12.52 -13.68 15.55
C GLU A 100 -12.77 -13.93 14.05
N HIS A 101 -12.83 -12.86 13.24
CA HIS A 101 -12.97 -12.95 11.79
C HIS A 101 -11.75 -13.64 11.14
N VAL A 102 -10.53 -13.32 11.58
CA VAL A 102 -9.30 -14.00 11.14
C VAL A 102 -9.33 -15.48 11.54
N ALA A 103 -9.72 -15.80 12.77
CA ALA A 103 -9.82 -17.18 13.25
C ALA A 103 -10.87 -17.99 12.46
N ALA A 104 -12.03 -17.39 12.17
CA ALA A 104 -13.06 -17.98 11.33
C ALA A 104 -12.56 -18.19 9.90
N SER A 105 -11.87 -17.19 9.33
CA SER A 105 -11.27 -17.26 8.00
C SER A 105 -10.21 -18.37 7.91
N ILE A 106 -9.33 -18.52 8.90
CA ILE A 106 -8.32 -19.59 8.94
C ILE A 106 -8.99 -20.97 8.92
N ARG A 107 -10.10 -21.14 9.65
CA ARG A 107 -10.87 -22.39 9.68
C ARG A 107 -11.50 -22.74 8.33
N VAL A 108 -11.77 -21.75 7.48
CA VAL A 108 -12.35 -21.94 6.14
C VAL A 108 -11.26 -22.07 5.07
N VAL A 109 -10.20 -21.26 5.14
CA VAL A 109 -9.11 -21.24 4.16
C VAL A 109 -8.38 -22.58 4.11
N LYS A 110 -8.05 -23.17 5.26
CA LYS A 110 -7.35 -24.46 5.30
C LYS A 110 -8.11 -25.58 4.56
N PRO A 111 -9.39 -25.89 4.90
CA PRO A 111 -10.13 -26.91 4.17
C PRO A 111 -10.35 -26.54 2.70
N SER A 112 -10.58 -25.26 2.38
CA SER A 112 -10.72 -24.79 0.99
C SER A 112 -9.48 -25.09 0.16
N VAL A 113 -8.29 -24.71 0.64
CA VAL A 113 -7.02 -24.98 -0.04
C VAL A 113 -6.79 -26.48 -0.17
N THR A 114 -7.06 -27.27 0.88
CA THR A 114 -6.91 -28.73 0.77
C THR A 114 -7.89 -29.37 -0.22
N ALA A 115 -9.11 -28.84 -0.34
CA ALA A 115 -10.09 -29.32 -1.31
C ALA A 115 -9.66 -28.98 -2.74
N GLN A 116 -9.11 -27.78 -2.94
CA GLN A 116 -8.59 -27.35 -4.23
C GLN A 116 -7.37 -28.18 -4.66
N LEU A 117 -6.40 -28.40 -3.76
CA LEU A 117 -5.24 -29.27 -4.04
C LEU A 117 -5.67 -30.70 -4.37
N LYS A 118 -6.64 -31.27 -3.66
CA LYS A 118 -7.23 -32.58 -4.01
C LYS A 118 -7.92 -32.56 -5.37
N GLY A 119 -8.55 -31.45 -5.74
CA GLY A 119 -9.11 -31.23 -7.07
C GLY A 119 -8.03 -31.26 -8.15
N HIS A 120 -6.90 -30.58 -7.91
CA HIS A 120 -5.74 -30.58 -8.79
C HIS A 120 -5.14 -31.99 -8.92
N ASP A 121 -4.97 -32.73 -7.82
CA ASP A 121 -4.48 -34.11 -7.85
C ASP A 121 -5.38 -35.04 -8.69
N ARG A 122 -6.70 -34.84 -8.62
CA ARG A 122 -7.67 -35.57 -9.44
C ARG A 122 -7.52 -35.22 -10.92
N GLN A 123 -7.34 -33.95 -11.26
CA GLN A 123 -7.10 -33.52 -12.64
C GLN A 123 -5.78 -34.08 -13.18
N LEU A 124 -4.69 -34.04 -12.40
CA LEU A 124 -3.41 -34.65 -12.76
C LEU A 124 -3.53 -36.18 -12.97
N SER A 125 -4.32 -36.86 -12.14
CA SER A 125 -4.59 -38.30 -12.32
C SER A 125 -5.32 -38.58 -13.64
N GLN A 126 -6.28 -37.73 -14.03
CA GLN A 126 -6.98 -37.84 -15.31
C GLN A 126 -6.04 -37.57 -16.50
N LEU A 127 -5.10 -36.64 -16.38
CA LEU A 127 -4.09 -36.41 -17.41
C LEU A 127 -3.15 -37.61 -17.58
N ASN A 128 -2.76 -38.24 -16.48
CA ASN A 128 -1.93 -39.44 -16.53
C ASN A 128 -2.65 -40.59 -17.27
N GLU A 129 -3.96 -40.75 -17.06
CA GLU A 129 -4.78 -41.72 -17.81
C GLU A 129 -4.84 -41.40 -19.31
N ILE A 130 -5.01 -40.11 -19.68
CA ILE A 130 -5.00 -39.67 -21.07
C ILE A 130 -3.65 -39.93 -21.74
N ASN A 131 -2.55 -39.75 -21.02
CA ASN A 131 -1.18 -39.98 -21.51
C ASN A 131 -0.90 -41.47 -21.75
N LEU A 132 -1.37 -42.36 -20.87
CA LEU A 132 -1.26 -43.82 -21.06
C LEU A 132 -1.99 -44.29 -22.33
N ASP A 133 -3.15 -43.69 -22.67
CA ASP A 133 -3.89 -43.97 -23.92
C ASP A 133 -3.23 -43.34 -25.18
N ILE A 134 -2.13 -42.59 -25.04
CA ILE A 134 -1.30 -42.16 -26.18
C ILE A 134 -0.21 -43.19 -26.45
N ASP A 135 0.47 -43.67 -25.41
CA ASP A 135 1.56 -44.66 -25.51
C ASP A 135 1.09 -46.04 -26.00
N GLU A 136 -0.14 -46.46 -25.67
CA GLU A 136 -0.64 -47.80 -26.04
C GLU A 136 -0.99 -47.92 -27.54
N LYS A 137 -1.05 -46.81 -28.29
CA LYS A 137 -1.40 -46.80 -29.72
C LYS A 137 -0.24 -46.99 -30.68
N ASP A 138 1.00 -47.16 -30.20
CA ASP A 138 2.19 -47.52 -31.00
C ASP A 138 2.17 -48.97 -31.53
N THR A 139 1.00 -49.45 -31.95
CA THR A 139 0.81 -50.69 -32.73
C THR A 139 1.26 -50.55 -34.19
N GLU A 140 2.09 -49.55 -34.51
CA GLU A 140 2.69 -49.34 -35.84
C GLU A 140 3.50 -50.54 -36.33
N GLU A 141 3.96 -51.41 -35.42
CA GLU A 141 4.80 -52.56 -35.76
C GLU A 141 4.06 -53.67 -36.56
N LYS A 142 2.72 -53.72 -36.50
CA LYS A 142 1.96 -54.81 -37.14
C LYS A 142 1.70 -54.60 -38.65
N PHE A 143 1.73 -53.36 -39.13
CA PHE A 143 1.39 -53.01 -40.53
C PHE A 143 2.47 -52.13 -41.19
N SER A 144 3.72 -52.60 -41.19
CA SER A 144 4.78 -51.87 -41.88
C SER A 144 4.50 -51.75 -43.38
N PRO A 145 4.82 -50.61 -44.01
CA PRO A 145 4.61 -50.39 -45.45
C PRO A 145 5.37 -51.42 -46.30
N GLU A 146 6.49 -51.94 -45.79
CA GLU A 146 7.28 -52.99 -46.42
C GLU A 146 6.58 -54.34 -46.42
N ARG A 147 5.86 -54.67 -45.33
CA ARG A 147 5.05 -55.89 -45.25
C ARG A 147 3.90 -55.86 -46.24
N ILE A 148 3.22 -54.73 -46.37
CA ILE A 148 2.12 -54.55 -47.34
C ILE A 148 2.64 -54.70 -48.76
N LYS A 149 3.78 -54.08 -49.10
CA LYS A 149 4.45 -54.26 -50.39
C LYS A 149 4.80 -55.73 -50.66
N LYS A 150 5.41 -56.42 -49.69
CA LYS A 150 5.78 -57.84 -49.81
C LYS A 150 4.56 -58.74 -50.03
N LEU A 151 3.48 -58.54 -49.27
CA LEU A 151 2.24 -59.30 -49.42
C LEU A 151 1.56 -59.04 -50.76
N SER A 152 1.53 -57.78 -51.23
CA SER A 152 0.97 -57.44 -52.55
C SER A 152 1.75 -58.08 -53.70
N SER A 153 3.08 -58.15 -53.59
CA SER A 153 3.93 -58.82 -54.59
C SER A 153 3.73 -60.34 -54.60
N ILE A 154 3.54 -60.97 -53.43
CA ILE A 154 3.22 -62.40 -53.35
C ILE A 154 1.84 -62.67 -53.98
N LEU A 155 0.85 -61.82 -53.71
CA LEU A 155 -0.48 -61.95 -54.30
C LEU A 155 -0.44 -61.81 -55.83
N ALA A 156 0.34 -60.86 -56.35
CA ALA A 156 0.52 -60.69 -57.80
C ALA A 156 1.09 -61.96 -58.46
N LYS A 157 2.10 -62.58 -57.84
CA LYS A 157 2.69 -63.84 -58.32
C LYS A 157 1.71 -65.00 -58.28
N LEU A 158 0.94 -65.15 -57.20
CA LEU A 158 -0.06 -66.22 -57.10
C LEU A 158 -1.16 -66.07 -58.15
N MET A 159 -1.59 -64.84 -58.44
CA MET A 159 -2.56 -64.60 -59.51
C MET A 159 -1.97 -64.82 -60.90
N GLU A 160 -0.69 -64.46 -61.13
CA GLU A 160 0.03 -64.80 -62.36
C GLU A 160 0.05 -66.32 -62.55
N ASP A 161 0.48 -67.07 -61.54
CA ASP A 161 0.54 -68.53 -61.57
C ASP A 161 -0.84 -69.15 -61.85
N GLU A 162 -1.91 -68.61 -61.25
CA GLU A 162 -3.29 -69.06 -61.48
C GLU A 162 -3.76 -68.78 -62.92
N VAL A 163 -3.57 -67.56 -63.41
CA VAL A 163 -3.99 -67.19 -64.77
C VAL A 163 -3.16 -67.95 -65.81
N ARG A 164 -1.86 -68.11 -65.57
CA ARG A 164 -0.96 -68.88 -66.43
C ARG A 164 -1.32 -70.35 -66.47
N THR A 165 -1.59 -70.98 -65.33
CA THR A 165 -2.04 -72.38 -65.28
C THR A 165 -3.39 -72.59 -65.96
N ARG A 166 -4.31 -71.62 -65.87
CA ARG A 166 -5.58 -71.65 -66.63
C ARG A 166 -5.36 -71.50 -68.14
N LEU A 167 -4.49 -70.57 -68.55
CA LEU A 167 -4.13 -70.37 -69.96
C LEU A 167 -3.47 -71.62 -70.55
N ASP A 168 -2.52 -72.22 -69.82
CA ASP A 168 -1.81 -73.43 -70.22
C ASP A 168 -2.76 -74.63 -70.31
N ARG A 169 -3.73 -74.72 -69.39
CA ARG A 169 -4.78 -75.74 -69.45
C ARG A 169 -5.65 -75.58 -70.70
N ILE A 170 -6.15 -74.37 -70.98
CA ILE A 170 -6.99 -74.12 -72.16
C ILE A 170 -6.21 -74.39 -73.44
N TYR A 171 -4.94 -73.96 -73.50
CA TYR A 171 -4.05 -74.24 -74.62
C TYR A 171 -3.93 -75.74 -74.88
N LEU A 172 -3.67 -76.54 -73.82
CA LEU A 172 -3.55 -77.99 -73.94
C LEU A 172 -4.88 -78.68 -74.27
N GLU A 173 -6.00 -78.22 -73.72
CA GLU A 173 -7.35 -78.73 -74.03
C GLU A 173 -7.72 -78.47 -75.50
N GLU A 174 -7.40 -77.28 -76.03
CA GLU A 174 -7.68 -76.91 -77.43
C GLU A 174 -6.72 -77.62 -78.41
N SER A 175 -5.42 -77.71 -78.08
CA SER A 175 -4.43 -78.42 -78.91
C SER A 175 -4.62 -79.94 -78.92
N SER A 176 -5.24 -80.49 -77.87
CA SER A 176 -5.55 -81.93 -77.76
C SER A 176 -6.94 -82.29 -78.28
N SER A 177 -7.75 -81.31 -78.71
CA SER A 177 -9.06 -81.55 -79.29
C SER A 177 -8.90 -82.08 -80.73
N PRO A 178 -9.35 -83.31 -81.04
CA PRO A 178 -9.27 -83.82 -82.40
C PRO A 178 -10.13 -82.94 -83.33
N PRO A 179 -9.71 -82.68 -84.58
CA PRO A 179 -10.48 -81.85 -85.50
C PRO A 179 -11.87 -82.48 -85.69
N ASN A 180 -12.88 -81.85 -85.09
CA ASN A 180 -14.27 -82.22 -85.27
C ASN A 180 -14.72 -81.76 -86.66
N GLY A 181 -14.38 -82.56 -87.67
CA GLY A 181 -14.86 -82.43 -89.03
C GLY A 181 -14.69 -83.77 -89.78
N PRO A 182 -15.76 -84.41 -90.26
CA PRO A 182 -15.64 -85.60 -91.11
C PRO A 182 -15.29 -85.16 -92.55
N ASN A 183 -14.32 -85.84 -93.15
CA ASN A 183 -13.75 -85.65 -94.51
C ASN A 183 -12.76 -84.48 -94.59
N ASP A 184 -11.58 -84.55 -95.19
CA ASP A 184 -11.13 -85.37 -96.31
C ASP A 184 -9.58 -85.47 -96.28
N GLN A 185 -9.05 -86.48 -96.98
CA GLN A 185 -7.65 -86.88 -97.01
C GLN A 185 -6.76 -85.91 -97.78
N GLY A 186 -5.54 -85.65 -97.28
CA GLY A 186 -4.47 -85.05 -98.07
C GLY A 186 -3.21 -84.78 -97.24
N ALA A 187 -2.06 -85.30 -97.69
CA ALA A 187 -0.74 -85.22 -97.05
C ALA A 187 -0.13 -83.79 -96.98
N GLY A 188 -0.97 -82.75 -96.96
CA GLY A 188 -0.63 -81.35 -96.68
C GLY A 188 -1.40 -80.74 -95.50
N ALA A 189 -2.31 -81.50 -94.85
CA ALA A 189 -3.07 -81.03 -93.68
C ALA A 189 -2.18 -80.88 -92.42
N ASP A 190 -1.10 -81.66 -92.32
CA ASP A 190 -0.17 -81.59 -91.19
C ASP A 190 0.60 -80.26 -91.18
N GLU A 191 0.97 -79.71 -92.34
CA GLU A 191 1.66 -78.40 -92.41
C GLU A 191 0.74 -77.24 -92.03
N GLU A 192 -0.55 -77.32 -92.35
CA GLU A 192 -1.54 -76.27 -92.02
C GLU A 192 -1.89 -76.29 -90.52
N VAL A 193 -2.00 -77.48 -89.93
CA VAL A 193 -2.17 -77.67 -88.47
C VAL A 193 -0.91 -77.22 -87.71
N ASP A 194 0.28 -77.58 -88.18
CA ASP A 194 1.54 -77.15 -87.56
C ASP A 194 1.74 -75.62 -87.66
N ASN A 195 1.32 -75.01 -88.76
CA ASN A 195 1.36 -73.55 -88.90
C ASN A 195 0.33 -72.85 -88.01
N ALA A 196 -0.86 -73.43 -87.83
CA ALA A 196 -1.87 -72.93 -86.89
C ALA A 196 -1.39 -73.03 -85.43
N ILE A 197 -0.74 -74.13 -85.05
CA ILE A 197 -0.14 -74.32 -83.73
C ILE A 197 0.99 -73.30 -83.49
N ARG A 198 1.91 -73.12 -84.45
CA ARG A 198 2.97 -72.10 -84.34
C ARG A 198 2.42 -70.68 -84.22
N SER A 199 1.41 -70.34 -85.01
CA SER A 199 0.76 -69.02 -84.93
C SER A 199 0.08 -68.81 -83.58
N LEU A 200 -0.50 -69.86 -83.00
CA LEU A 200 -1.12 -69.81 -81.67
C LEU A 200 -0.05 -69.66 -80.57
N GLU A 201 1.06 -70.41 -80.65
CA GLU A 201 2.21 -70.27 -79.74
C GLU A 201 2.84 -68.88 -79.78
N GLU A 202 2.97 -68.30 -80.97
CA GLU A 202 3.49 -66.94 -81.18
C GLU A 202 2.56 -65.87 -80.55
N SER A 203 1.24 -66.13 -80.52
CA SER A 203 0.27 -65.23 -79.87
C SER A 203 0.16 -65.41 -78.35
N ILE A 204 0.40 -66.63 -77.83
CA ILE A 204 0.26 -66.97 -76.41
C ILE A 204 1.49 -66.57 -75.58
N ASN A 205 2.69 -66.67 -76.15
CA ASN A 205 3.92 -66.30 -75.46
C ASN A 205 3.98 -64.82 -75.00
N PRO A 206 3.62 -63.82 -75.82
CA PRO A 206 3.56 -62.44 -75.35
C PRO A 206 2.44 -62.22 -74.31
N LEU A 207 1.31 -62.92 -74.46
CA LEU A 207 0.22 -62.87 -73.47
C LEU A 207 0.68 -63.40 -72.10
N ARG A 208 1.44 -64.50 -72.06
CA ARG A 208 2.01 -65.04 -70.81
C ARG A 208 2.94 -64.06 -70.11
N SER A 209 3.71 -63.24 -70.85
CA SER A 209 4.56 -62.21 -70.24
C SER A 209 3.77 -61.02 -69.71
N GLU A 210 2.66 -60.65 -70.36
CA GLU A 210 1.84 -59.50 -69.95
C GLU A 210 0.92 -59.83 -68.75
N VAL A 211 0.57 -61.10 -68.55
CA VAL A 211 -0.26 -61.56 -67.40
C VAL A 211 0.33 -61.13 -66.07
N PHE A 212 1.66 -61.16 -65.90
CA PHE A 212 2.30 -60.69 -64.66
C PHE A 212 2.10 -59.18 -64.45
N ASP A 213 2.32 -58.37 -65.47
CA ASP A 213 2.21 -56.91 -65.38
C ASP A 213 0.77 -56.47 -65.09
N VAL A 214 -0.21 -57.15 -65.71
CA VAL A 214 -1.64 -56.91 -65.44
C VAL A 214 -2.03 -57.38 -64.04
N ALA A 215 -1.55 -58.54 -63.58
CA ALA A 215 -1.79 -59.04 -62.22
C ALA A 215 -1.16 -58.12 -61.16
N ALA A 216 0.06 -57.63 -61.40
CA ALA A 216 0.75 -56.68 -60.55
C ALA A 216 0.00 -55.33 -60.50
N MET A 217 -0.44 -54.81 -61.65
CA MET A 217 -1.23 -53.57 -61.71
C MET A 217 -2.58 -53.73 -60.97
N TYR A 218 -3.27 -54.86 -61.16
CA TYR A 218 -4.53 -55.15 -60.48
C TYR A 218 -4.34 -55.26 -58.96
N THR A 219 -3.34 -56.01 -58.48
CA THR A 219 -3.08 -56.10 -57.04
C THR A 219 -2.70 -54.77 -56.40
N HIS A 220 -1.95 -53.95 -57.13
CA HIS A 220 -1.59 -52.61 -56.67
C HIS A 220 -2.84 -51.74 -56.51
N HIS A 221 -3.64 -51.63 -57.57
CA HIS A 221 -4.80 -50.75 -57.57
C HIS A 221 -5.93 -51.22 -56.61
N VAL A 222 -6.19 -52.52 -56.54
CA VAL A 222 -7.34 -53.05 -55.76
C VAL A 222 -7.01 -53.24 -54.29
N TYR A 223 -5.78 -53.65 -53.95
CA TYR A 223 -5.43 -53.96 -52.57
C TYR A 223 -4.41 -53.00 -52.00
N ARG A 224 -3.29 -52.79 -52.69
CA ARG A 224 -2.16 -52.03 -52.14
C ARG A 224 -2.53 -50.57 -51.87
N ASP A 225 -3.01 -49.86 -52.89
CA ASP A 225 -3.25 -48.42 -52.80
C ASP A 225 -4.38 -48.06 -51.82
N PRO A 226 -5.52 -48.77 -51.78
CA PRO A 226 -6.54 -48.56 -50.75
C PRO A 226 -6.04 -48.84 -49.32
N ILE A 227 -5.19 -49.88 -49.14
CA ILE A 227 -4.59 -50.16 -47.84
C ILE A 227 -3.63 -49.03 -47.43
N PHE A 228 -2.82 -48.50 -48.36
CA PHE A 228 -1.96 -47.35 -48.07
C PHE A 228 -2.75 -46.09 -47.71
N LEU A 229 -3.80 -45.76 -48.47
CA LEU A 229 -4.64 -44.59 -48.21
C LEU A 229 -5.36 -44.70 -46.85
N SER A 230 -5.90 -45.87 -46.52
CA SER A 230 -6.54 -46.10 -45.22
C SER A 230 -5.55 -46.05 -44.05
N LEU A 231 -4.32 -46.53 -44.24
CA LEU A 231 -3.25 -46.45 -43.25
C LEU A 231 -2.78 -45.01 -43.04
N GLU A 232 -2.62 -44.23 -44.11
CA GLU A 232 -2.26 -42.82 -44.05
C GLU A 232 -3.36 -41.99 -43.36
N HIS A 233 -4.63 -42.21 -43.71
CA HIS A 233 -5.75 -41.58 -43.05
C HIS A 233 -5.84 -41.96 -41.55
N SER A 234 -5.59 -43.23 -41.22
CA SER A 234 -5.52 -43.69 -39.82
C SER A 234 -4.38 -43.01 -39.06
N LYS A 235 -3.19 -42.91 -39.67
CA LYS A 235 -2.03 -42.23 -39.10
C LYS A 235 -2.29 -40.74 -38.88
N GLN A 236 -2.89 -40.07 -39.86
CA GLN A 236 -3.25 -38.65 -39.74
C GLN A 236 -4.28 -38.43 -38.63
N LYS A 237 -5.28 -39.32 -38.52
CA LYS A 237 -6.28 -39.28 -37.43
C LYS A 237 -5.66 -39.56 -36.05
N ALA A 238 -4.73 -40.52 -35.96
CA ALA A 238 -4.00 -40.79 -34.72
C ALA A 238 -3.12 -39.61 -34.32
N SER A 239 -2.40 -39.01 -35.27
CA SER A 239 -1.56 -37.83 -35.06
C SER A 239 -2.38 -36.60 -34.64
N SER A 240 -3.52 -36.34 -35.29
CA SER A 240 -4.40 -35.22 -34.89
C SER A 240 -5.04 -35.45 -33.53
N GLN A 241 -5.42 -36.69 -33.20
CA GLN A 241 -5.91 -37.05 -31.87
C GLN A 241 -4.81 -36.88 -30.81
N ALA A 242 -3.58 -37.29 -31.09
CA ALA A 242 -2.43 -37.11 -30.19
C ALA A 242 -2.13 -35.61 -29.96
N ALA A 243 -2.11 -34.81 -31.03
CA ALA A 243 -1.92 -33.35 -30.93
C ALA A 243 -3.04 -32.67 -30.12
N SER A 244 -4.29 -33.09 -30.32
CA SER A 244 -5.44 -32.60 -29.53
C SER A 244 -5.31 -32.96 -28.05
N LYS A 245 -4.92 -34.19 -27.73
CA LYS A 245 -4.69 -34.62 -26.33
C LYS A 245 -3.52 -33.87 -25.70
N GLN A 246 -2.43 -33.65 -26.44
CA GLN A 246 -1.29 -32.87 -25.98
C GLN A 246 -1.69 -31.41 -25.69
N THR A 247 -2.49 -30.80 -26.56
CA THR A 247 -3.03 -29.45 -26.34
C THR A 247 -3.91 -29.40 -25.09
N GLN A 248 -4.75 -30.44 -24.89
CA GLN A 248 -5.56 -30.57 -23.69
C GLN A 248 -4.68 -30.65 -22.43
N ILE A 249 -3.63 -31.49 -22.42
CA ILE A 249 -2.68 -31.60 -21.31
C ILE A 249 -2.04 -30.23 -21.00
N LEU A 250 -1.52 -29.55 -22.02
CA LEU A 250 -0.90 -28.23 -21.84
C LEU A 250 -1.88 -27.20 -21.28
N SER A 251 -3.11 -27.16 -21.81
CA SER A 251 -4.14 -26.23 -21.32
C SER A 251 -4.51 -26.49 -19.86
N THR A 252 -4.64 -27.76 -19.47
CA THR A 252 -4.95 -28.13 -18.09
C THR A 252 -3.80 -27.82 -17.14
N LEU A 253 -2.55 -28.04 -17.54
CA LEU A 253 -1.38 -27.68 -16.73
C LEU A 253 -1.30 -26.15 -16.55
N SER A 254 -1.52 -25.38 -17.62
CA SER A 254 -1.55 -23.91 -17.54
C SER A 254 -2.64 -23.42 -16.58
N ASN A 255 -3.84 -24.00 -16.64
CA ASN A 255 -4.93 -23.64 -15.74
C ASN A 255 -4.59 -23.99 -14.28
N LEU A 256 -4.04 -25.18 -14.03
CA LEU A 256 -3.60 -25.61 -12.70
C LEU A 256 -2.54 -24.68 -12.11
N THR A 257 -1.57 -24.25 -12.92
CA THR A 257 -0.54 -23.28 -12.49
C THR A 257 -1.16 -21.93 -12.16
N SER A 258 -2.01 -21.40 -13.05
CA SER A 258 -2.69 -20.12 -12.80
C SER A 258 -3.56 -20.16 -11.54
N ASP A 259 -4.27 -21.26 -11.30
CA ASP A 259 -5.09 -21.44 -10.10
C ASP A 259 -4.22 -21.50 -8.84
N LEU A 260 -3.05 -22.14 -8.91
CA LEU A 260 -2.10 -22.19 -7.79
C LEU A 260 -1.50 -20.81 -7.50
N ASP A 261 -1.13 -20.05 -8.51
CA ASP A 261 -0.63 -18.68 -8.37
C ASP A 261 -1.70 -17.78 -7.70
N ASN A 262 -2.94 -17.83 -8.20
CA ASN A 262 -4.07 -17.09 -7.63
C ASN A 262 -4.32 -17.45 -6.15
N THR A 263 -4.21 -18.74 -5.78
CA THR A 263 -4.34 -19.14 -4.36
C THR A 263 -3.18 -18.63 -3.51
N THR A 264 -1.98 -18.60 -4.06
CA THR A 264 -0.78 -18.15 -3.37
C THR A 264 -0.89 -16.65 -3.09
N ASP A 265 -1.27 -15.85 -4.08
CA ASP A 265 -1.49 -14.41 -3.91
C ASP A 265 -2.53 -14.12 -2.82
N ARG A 266 -3.67 -14.81 -2.87
CA ARG A 266 -4.71 -14.67 -1.85
C ARG A 266 -4.23 -15.07 -0.44
N LEU A 267 -3.38 -16.09 -0.33
CA LEU A 267 -2.78 -16.49 0.95
C LEU A 267 -1.76 -15.47 1.44
N LEU A 268 -0.98 -14.85 0.54
CA LEU A 268 -0.04 -13.80 0.87
C LEU A 268 -0.75 -12.53 1.36
N GLU A 269 -1.83 -12.12 0.69
CA GLU A 269 -2.69 -11.01 1.13
C GLU A 269 -3.27 -11.27 2.53
N PHE A 270 -3.80 -12.48 2.74
CA PHE A 270 -4.34 -12.89 4.04
C PHE A 270 -3.27 -12.88 5.14
N HIS A 271 -2.06 -13.35 4.81
CA HIS A 271 -0.92 -13.32 5.73
C HIS A 271 -0.52 -11.87 6.06
N ALA A 272 -0.41 -11.00 5.06
CA ALA A 272 -0.09 -9.59 5.25
C ALA A 272 -1.14 -8.88 6.13
N PHE A 273 -2.43 -9.16 5.90
CA PHE A 273 -3.52 -8.66 6.74
C PHE A 273 -3.38 -9.13 8.20
N ARG A 274 -3.09 -10.42 8.43
CA ARG A 274 -2.85 -10.96 9.77
C ARG A 274 -1.66 -10.28 10.46
N THR A 275 -0.54 -10.10 9.75
CA THR A 275 0.65 -9.43 10.30
C THR A 275 0.34 -7.97 10.64
N ALA A 276 -0.40 -7.25 9.79
CA ALA A 276 -0.82 -5.89 10.06
C ALA A 276 -1.70 -5.80 11.32
N LEU A 277 -2.64 -6.75 11.50
CA LEU A 277 -3.49 -6.82 12.68
C LEU A 277 -2.67 -7.05 13.96
N GLU A 278 -1.70 -7.97 13.94
CA GLU A 278 -0.81 -8.20 15.09
C GLU A 278 0.05 -6.96 15.41
N ASN A 279 0.51 -6.23 14.39
CA ASN A 279 1.24 -4.97 14.59
C ASN A 279 0.35 -3.89 15.22
N ILE A 280 -0.91 -3.77 14.78
CA ILE A 280 -1.88 -2.84 15.39
C ILE A 280 -2.14 -3.25 16.84
N LYS A 281 -2.33 -4.55 17.12
CA LYS A 281 -2.50 -5.07 18.48
C LYS A 281 -1.32 -4.71 19.37
N ALA A 282 -0.10 -4.93 18.89
CA ALA A 282 1.13 -4.54 19.60
C ALA A 282 1.18 -3.03 19.87
N ALA A 283 0.87 -2.20 18.87
CA ALA A 283 0.84 -0.74 19.02
C ALA A 283 -0.21 -0.29 20.06
N VAL A 284 -1.42 -0.85 20.03
CA VAL A 284 -2.49 -0.56 21.01
C VAL A 284 -2.04 -0.95 22.42
N THR A 285 -1.44 -2.12 22.61
CA THR A 285 -0.92 -2.52 23.94
C THR A 285 0.20 -1.62 24.45
N ALA A 286 1.07 -1.11 23.56
CA ALA A 286 2.13 -0.17 23.92
C ALA A 286 1.53 1.18 24.38
N VAL A 287 0.54 1.70 23.66
CA VAL A 287 -0.17 2.95 24.04
C VAL A 287 -0.87 2.79 25.39
N SER A 288 -1.59 1.69 25.61
CA SER A 288 -2.27 1.43 26.88
C SER A 288 -1.31 1.27 28.07
N THR A 289 -0.12 0.72 27.85
CA THR A 289 0.88 0.55 28.93
C THR A 289 1.53 1.88 29.34
N THR A 290 1.63 2.84 28.42
CA THR A 290 2.18 4.17 28.75
C THR A 290 1.25 5.03 29.62
N GLN A 291 -0.06 4.77 29.62
CA GLN A 291 -1.04 5.52 30.41
C GLN A 291 -1.17 5.02 31.86
N THR A 292 -0.77 3.79 32.17
CA THR A 292 -1.04 3.17 33.48
C THR A 292 0.07 3.37 34.52
N THR A 293 1.13 4.13 34.24
CA THR A 293 2.07 4.51 35.31
C THR A 293 1.42 5.54 36.23
N PRO A 294 1.00 5.16 37.46
CA PRO A 294 0.40 6.10 38.37
C PRO A 294 1.55 6.97 38.86
N ARG A 295 1.57 8.25 38.48
CA ARG A 295 2.36 9.25 39.18
C ARG A 295 1.80 9.36 40.60
N SER A 296 2.32 8.52 41.48
CA SER A 296 1.98 8.46 42.90
C SER A 296 1.93 9.86 43.48
N PRO A 297 0.85 10.25 44.20
CA PRO A 297 0.82 11.52 44.90
C PRO A 297 1.85 11.44 46.02
N ALA A 298 3.01 12.07 45.82
CA ALA A 298 4.01 12.24 46.85
C ALA A 298 3.34 12.88 48.07
N LYS A 299 3.26 12.10 49.17
CA LYS A 299 2.88 12.56 50.50
C LYS A 299 3.73 13.78 50.85
N GLN A 300 3.13 14.96 50.86
CA GLN A 300 3.76 16.15 51.40
C GLN A 300 3.83 16.01 52.92
N HIS A 301 5.03 15.77 53.42
CA HIS A 301 5.37 15.99 54.83
C HIS A 301 5.40 17.51 55.10
N PRO A 302 4.89 18.00 56.24
CA PRO A 302 5.10 19.37 56.65
C PRO A 302 6.49 19.45 57.29
N ALA A 303 7.48 19.89 56.53
CA ALA A 303 8.79 20.25 57.07
C ALA A 303 9.10 21.69 56.70
N SER A 304 8.95 22.55 57.70
CA SER A 304 9.55 23.85 57.83
C SER A 304 10.98 23.86 57.28
N SER A 305 11.21 24.56 56.18
CA SER A 305 12.50 25.16 55.86
C SER A 305 12.29 26.23 54.79
N HIS A 306 13.05 27.32 54.90
CA HIS A 306 13.00 28.50 54.08
C HIS A 306 13.16 28.18 52.58
N ILE A 307 12.06 28.09 51.84
CA ILE A 307 12.10 28.02 50.38
C ILE A 307 12.23 29.45 49.86
N ALA A 308 13.34 29.74 49.19
CA ALA A 308 13.54 30.98 48.46
C ALA A 308 12.43 31.14 47.39
N THR A 309 11.55 32.11 47.60
CA THR A 309 10.49 32.49 46.65
C THR A 309 11.06 33.42 45.58
N LEU A 310 10.46 33.40 44.38
CA LEU A 310 10.84 34.27 43.26
C LEU A 310 10.77 35.77 43.58
N SER A 311 10.04 36.15 44.63
CA SER A 311 10.06 37.48 45.26
C SER A 311 11.46 37.97 45.65
N SER A 312 12.37 37.06 46.02
CA SER A 312 13.72 37.41 46.47
C SER A 312 14.69 37.78 45.34
N TYR A 313 14.28 37.61 44.06
CA TYR A 313 15.12 37.87 42.88
C TYR A 313 14.34 38.65 41.80
N PRO A 314 14.22 39.99 41.91
CA PRO A 314 13.40 40.81 41.01
C PRO A 314 13.87 40.78 39.55
N SER A 315 15.16 40.52 39.30
CA SER A 315 15.74 40.39 37.95
C SER A 315 15.34 39.10 37.22
N LEU A 316 15.05 38.01 37.93
CA LEU A 316 14.52 36.78 37.31
C LEU A 316 13.03 36.91 37.01
N LEU A 317 12.31 37.62 37.87
CA LEU A 317 10.88 37.86 37.70
C LEU A 317 10.60 38.69 36.44
N SER A 318 11.41 39.72 36.16
CA SER A 318 11.27 40.52 34.94
C SER A 318 11.60 39.73 33.66
N LEU A 319 12.56 38.80 33.72
CA LEU A 319 12.91 37.95 32.58
C LEU A 319 11.78 36.95 32.28
N LEU A 320 11.17 36.37 33.33
CA LEU A 320 10.09 35.39 33.20
C LEU A 320 8.74 36.02 32.82
N GLN A 321 8.51 37.28 33.19
CA GLN A 321 7.30 38.03 32.81
C GLN A 321 7.25 38.37 31.32
N ASN A 322 8.40 38.36 30.63
CA ASN A 322 8.49 38.57 29.18
C ASN A 322 8.38 37.26 28.37
N LEU A 323 8.30 36.09 29.00
CA LEU A 323 7.97 34.84 28.32
C LEU A 323 6.46 34.57 28.45
N PRO A 324 5.77 34.07 27.40
CA PRO A 324 4.35 33.75 27.44
C PRO A 324 4.10 32.45 28.22
N VAL A 325 4.38 32.44 29.53
CA VAL A 325 4.16 31.31 30.42
C VAL A 325 2.96 31.60 31.33
N PRO A 326 1.79 30.98 31.11
CA PRO A 326 0.64 31.15 31.98
C PRO A 326 0.93 30.53 33.37
N GLY A 327 0.74 31.32 34.44
CA GLY A 327 0.72 30.81 35.82
C GLY A 327 1.91 31.16 36.72
N ILE A 328 2.87 31.98 36.28
CA ILE A 328 3.97 32.43 37.14
C ILE A 328 3.48 33.57 38.05
N THR A 329 3.33 33.29 39.34
CA THR A 329 3.07 34.29 40.38
C THR A 329 4.34 34.53 41.22
N PRO A 330 4.51 35.71 41.84
CA PRO A 330 5.69 36.02 42.67
C PRO A 330 5.91 35.08 43.88
N SER A 331 4.91 34.26 44.21
CA SER A 331 4.95 33.26 45.28
C SER A 331 5.38 31.86 44.80
N THR A 332 5.70 31.69 43.52
CA THR A 332 6.17 30.38 43.02
C THR A 332 7.54 30.05 43.61
N PRO A 333 7.72 28.85 44.19
CA PRO A 333 9.01 28.43 44.74
C PRO A 333 10.00 28.18 43.60
N LEU A 334 11.25 28.63 43.74
CA LEU A 334 12.26 28.52 42.68
C LEU A 334 12.51 27.06 42.23
N SER A 335 12.21 26.09 43.11
CA SER A 335 12.32 24.65 42.84
C SER A 335 11.30 24.10 41.84
N SER A 336 10.19 24.79 41.58
CA SER A 336 9.15 24.34 40.61
C SER A 336 9.39 24.85 39.19
N LEU A 337 10.28 25.84 39.04
CA LEU A 337 10.62 26.48 37.77
C LEU A 337 11.18 25.50 36.71
N PRO A 338 12.11 24.58 37.05
CA PRO A 338 12.59 23.59 36.10
C PRO A 338 11.46 22.70 35.58
N SER A 339 10.55 22.25 36.46
CA SER A 339 9.43 21.40 36.06
C SER A 339 8.42 22.12 35.16
N LEU A 340 8.18 23.41 35.40
CA LEU A 340 7.31 24.25 34.56
C LEU A 340 7.92 24.48 33.18
N LEU A 341 9.22 24.75 33.11
CA LEU A 341 9.97 24.86 31.85
C LEU A 341 9.97 23.55 31.07
N THR A 342 10.20 22.40 31.73
CA THR A 342 10.15 21.08 31.06
C THR A 342 8.75 20.76 30.55
N THR A 343 7.70 21.16 31.28
CA THR A 343 6.30 20.94 30.86
C THR A 343 5.90 21.85 29.69
N GLN A 344 6.43 23.07 29.62
CA GLN A 344 6.25 23.95 28.46
C GLN A 344 7.07 23.47 27.24
N ALA A 345 8.30 23.00 27.45
CA ALA A 345 9.11 22.41 26.39
C ALA A 345 8.43 21.18 25.78
N SER A 346 7.84 20.31 26.60
CA SER A 346 7.07 19.18 26.08
C SER A 346 5.78 19.64 25.39
N LYS A 347 5.05 20.63 25.92
CA LYS A 347 3.82 21.14 25.29
C LYS A 347 4.07 21.80 23.93
N THR A 348 5.14 22.59 23.81
CA THR A 348 5.56 23.18 22.53
C THR A 348 6.04 22.08 21.56
N GLN A 349 6.75 21.06 22.04
CA GLN A 349 7.14 19.90 21.22
C GLN A 349 5.94 19.05 20.76
N HIS A 350 4.91 18.88 21.58
CA HIS A 350 3.68 18.18 21.20
C HIS A 350 2.86 18.99 20.20
N SER A 351 2.79 20.31 20.38
CA SER A 351 2.12 21.20 19.42
C SER A 351 2.82 21.20 18.06
N THR A 352 4.16 21.19 18.02
CA THR A 352 4.89 21.13 16.75
C THR A 352 4.77 19.76 16.08
N LYS A 353 4.84 18.67 16.83
CA LYS A 353 4.60 17.31 16.29
C LYS A 353 3.17 17.12 15.78
N SER A 354 2.18 17.66 16.47
CA SER A 354 0.77 17.61 16.03
C SER A 354 0.55 18.46 14.78
N ALA A 355 1.13 19.65 14.70
CA ALA A 355 1.10 20.47 13.48
C ALA A 355 1.79 19.78 12.30
N GLN A 356 2.94 19.15 12.53
CA GLN A 356 3.65 18.35 11.52
C GLN A 356 2.82 17.16 11.05
N SER A 357 2.19 16.42 11.97
CA SER A 357 1.33 15.29 11.64
C SER A 357 0.13 15.72 10.80
N ASN A 358 -0.55 16.81 11.16
CA ASN A 358 -1.70 17.30 10.39
C ASN A 358 -1.31 17.77 8.98
N LEU A 359 -0.14 18.38 8.85
CA LEU A 359 0.40 18.77 7.54
C LEU A 359 0.76 17.56 6.68
N LEU A 360 1.40 16.54 7.26
CA LEU A 360 1.72 15.30 6.54
C LEU A 360 0.46 14.57 6.09
N SER A 361 -0.56 14.45 6.94
CA SER A 361 -1.84 13.85 6.56
C SER A 361 -2.55 14.64 5.45
N SER A 362 -2.49 15.97 5.50
CA SER A 362 -3.08 16.81 4.45
C SER A 362 -2.34 16.67 3.11
N LEU A 363 -1.00 16.57 3.15
CA LEU A 363 -0.17 16.38 1.97
C LEU A 363 -0.37 14.98 1.36
N GLU A 364 -0.49 13.95 2.20
CA GLU A 364 -0.77 12.58 1.77
C GLU A 364 -2.16 12.44 1.14
N SER A 365 -3.17 13.14 1.70
CA SER A 365 -4.50 13.24 1.10
C SER A 365 -4.45 13.84 -0.31
N HIS A 366 -3.75 14.98 -0.48
CA HIS A 366 -3.62 15.63 -1.80
C HIS A 366 -2.83 14.79 -2.81
N ILE A 367 -1.79 14.08 -2.37
CA ILE A 367 -1.05 13.16 -3.25
C ILE A 367 -1.93 11.99 -3.67
N SER A 368 -2.74 11.44 -2.76
CA SER A 368 -3.68 10.36 -3.08
C SER A 368 -4.74 10.79 -4.09
N GLU A 369 -5.30 11.99 -3.91
CA GLU A 369 -6.27 12.59 -4.85
C GLU A 369 -5.63 12.89 -6.21
N SER A 370 -4.40 13.39 -6.25
CA SER A 370 -3.69 13.63 -7.51
C SER A 370 -3.38 12.31 -8.24
N ARG A 371 -3.05 11.24 -7.50
CA ARG A 371 -2.81 9.92 -8.08
C ARG A 371 -4.08 9.33 -8.68
N SER A 372 -5.22 9.47 -8.01
CA SER A 372 -6.50 8.99 -8.57
C SER A 372 -6.88 9.75 -9.84
N GLU A 373 -6.67 11.07 -9.89
CA GLU A 373 -6.87 11.87 -11.11
C GLU A 373 -5.95 11.40 -12.26
N VAL A 374 -4.68 11.11 -11.98
CA VAL A 374 -3.73 10.57 -12.98
C VAL A 374 -4.16 9.19 -13.48
N THR A 375 -4.65 8.30 -12.60
CA THR A 375 -5.14 6.99 -13.05
C THR A 375 -6.34 7.10 -13.99
N LEU A 376 -7.26 8.04 -13.72
CA LEU A 376 -8.41 8.29 -14.58
C LEU A 376 -7.98 8.85 -15.95
N ILE A 377 -6.96 9.71 -15.99
CA ILE A 377 -6.39 10.20 -17.25
C ILE A 377 -5.73 9.07 -18.03
N ASN A 378 -4.95 8.21 -17.35
CA ASN A 378 -4.27 7.10 -18.00
C ASN A 378 -5.27 6.09 -18.60
N GLU A 379 -6.35 5.80 -17.88
CA GLU A 379 -7.44 4.95 -18.35
C GLU A 379 -8.21 5.58 -19.53
N ALA A 380 -8.34 6.91 -19.56
CA ALA A 380 -8.92 7.62 -20.70
C ALA A 380 -8.01 7.58 -21.94
N VAL A 381 -6.70 7.73 -21.76
CA VAL A 381 -5.70 7.63 -22.85
C VAL A 381 -5.63 6.19 -23.40
N GLU A 382 -5.73 5.19 -22.53
CA GLU A 382 -5.71 3.78 -22.95
C GLU A 382 -6.99 3.40 -23.73
N ARG A 383 -8.15 3.94 -23.34
CA ARG A 383 -9.38 3.85 -24.14
C ARG A 383 -9.24 4.50 -25.52
N ASP A 384 -8.59 5.67 -25.58
CA ASP A 384 -8.40 6.40 -26.84
C ASP A 384 -7.45 5.66 -27.79
N ASN A 385 -6.39 5.05 -27.24
CA ASN A 385 -5.46 4.20 -28.01
C ASN A 385 -6.12 2.92 -28.54
N LEU A 386 -7.10 2.35 -27.84
CA LEU A 386 -7.86 1.17 -28.28
C LEU A 386 -8.90 1.49 -29.36
N LEU A 387 -9.36 2.73 -29.44
CA LEU A 387 -10.33 3.20 -30.44
C LEU A 387 -9.67 3.75 -31.71
N ARG A 388 -8.34 3.90 -31.73
CA ARG A 388 -7.61 4.33 -32.92
C ARG A 388 -7.62 3.18 -33.95
N PRO A 389 -8.34 3.31 -35.09
CA PRO A 389 -8.30 2.29 -36.12
C PRO A 389 -6.87 2.18 -36.63
N ARG A 390 -6.33 0.96 -36.72
CA ARG A 390 -5.16 0.70 -37.55
C ARG A 390 -5.55 1.05 -38.98
N THR A 391 -5.15 2.24 -39.43
CA THR A 391 -5.15 2.60 -40.84
C THR A 391 -4.01 1.80 -41.48
N ASP A 392 -4.33 0.57 -41.90
CA ASP A 392 -3.63 0.00 -43.03
C ASP A 392 -3.94 0.90 -44.23
N GLU A 393 -2.89 1.20 -44.98
CA GLU A 393 -2.92 2.07 -46.16
C GLU A 393 -3.95 1.60 -47.18
N ASP A 394 -4.41 2.57 -47.98
CA ASP A 394 -5.34 2.46 -49.11
C ASP A 394 -6.84 2.52 -48.76
N ASP A 395 -7.36 3.75 -48.61
CA ASP A 395 -8.39 4.24 -49.54
C ASP A 395 -8.77 5.71 -49.25
N VAL A 396 -8.69 6.50 -50.31
CA VAL A 396 -9.06 7.92 -50.37
C VAL A 396 -10.56 8.01 -50.60
N ASP A 397 -11.34 8.30 -49.56
CA ASP A 397 -12.49 9.22 -49.62
C ASP A 397 -13.23 9.26 -48.28
N GLY A 398 -13.32 10.44 -47.66
CA GLY A 398 -14.06 10.58 -46.41
C GLY A 398 -13.89 11.90 -45.68
N LEU A 399 -13.97 13.03 -46.40
CA LEU A 399 -14.07 14.36 -45.81
C LEU A 399 -15.39 14.50 -45.03
N ASN A 400 -15.39 14.22 -43.72
CA ASN A 400 -16.23 14.90 -42.71
C ASN A 400 -16.08 14.41 -41.25
N LYS A 401 -15.04 13.65 -40.87
CA LYS A 401 -14.89 13.17 -39.48
C LYS A 401 -13.95 13.98 -38.58
N GLU A 402 -13.36 15.06 -39.09
CA GLU A 402 -12.30 15.82 -38.43
C GLU A 402 -12.80 16.80 -37.33
N ASN A 403 -14.13 16.96 -37.16
CA ASN A 403 -14.68 18.00 -36.27
C ASN A 403 -15.01 17.51 -34.85
N ASP A 404 -15.11 16.20 -34.61
CA ASP A 404 -15.38 15.64 -33.26
C ASP A 404 -14.09 15.27 -32.50
N GLU A 405 -13.02 14.85 -33.20
CA GLU A 405 -11.71 14.59 -32.58
C GLU A 405 -11.09 15.88 -32.01
N SER A 406 -11.29 17.02 -32.67
CA SER A 406 -10.77 18.31 -32.22
C SER A 406 -11.40 18.80 -30.89
N LYS A 407 -12.66 18.42 -30.61
CA LYS A 407 -13.32 18.75 -29.33
C LYS A 407 -12.80 17.90 -28.18
N GLN A 408 -12.52 16.62 -28.43
CA GLN A 408 -12.01 15.71 -27.41
C GLN A 408 -10.56 16.05 -27.03
N THR A 409 -9.73 16.45 -28.00
CA THR A 409 -8.38 16.97 -27.71
C THR A 409 -8.41 18.30 -26.94
N GLY A 410 -9.41 19.16 -27.21
CA GLY A 410 -9.58 20.42 -26.49
C GLY A 410 -9.93 20.23 -25.01
N ASP A 411 -10.76 19.23 -24.68
CA ASP A 411 -11.13 18.93 -23.29
C ASP A 411 -9.97 18.32 -22.49
N LEU A 412 -9.13 17.50 -23.13
CA LEU A 412 -7.90 16.98 -22.53
C LEU A 412 -6.88 18.10 -22.25
N ILE A 413 -6.69 19.04 -23.18
CA ILE A 413 -5.80 20.20 -22.98
C ILE A 413 -6.31 21.07 -21.82
N GLY A 414 -7.63 21.31 -21.74
CA GLY A 414 -8.22 22.06 -20.61
C GLY A 414 -8.03 21.40 -19.25
N ARG A 415 -8.07 20.06 -19.19
CA ARG A 415 -7.79 19.30 -17.95
C ARG A 415 -6.31 19.30 -17.58
N VAL A 416 -5.40 19.31 -18.55
CA VAL A 416 -3.95 19.43 -18.32
C VAL A 416 -3.59 20.83 -17.81
N ASP A 417 -4.19 21.89 -18.37
CA ASP A 417 -4.00 23.26 -17.88
C ASP A 417 -4.53 23.44 -16.45
N GLY A 418 -5.70 22.86 -16.14
CA GLY A 418 -6.23 22.83 -14.76
C GLY A 418 -5.35 22.08 -13.77
N LEU A 419 -4.60 21.06 -14.23
CA LEU A 419 -3.59 20.38 -13.42
C LEU A 419 -2.37 21.28 -13.16
N GLY A 420 -1.97 22.07 -14.17
CA GLY A 420 -0.91 23.08 -14.05
C GLY A 420 -1.22 24.12 -12.99
N ASP A 421 -2.47 24.60 -12.93
CA ASP A 421 -2.91 25.56 -11.91
C ASP A 421 -2.87 24.96 -10.49
N LYS A 422 -3.32 23.72 -10.31
CA LYS A 422 -3.24 23.00 -9.02
C LYS A 422 -1.79 22.75 -8.59
N VAL A 423 -0.91 22.38 -9.52
CA VAL A 423 0.53 22.22 -9.24
C VAL A 423 1.16 23.56 -8.86
N GLY A 424 0.75 24.66 -9.50
CA GLY A 424 1.15 26.01 -9.13
C GLY A 424 0.67 26.43 -7.72
N GLU A 425 -0.53 26.00 -7.31
CA GLU A 425 -1.04 26.20 -5.95
C GLU A 425 -0.25 25.42 -4.90
N ILE A 426 0.09 24.16 -5.19
CA ILE A 426 0.99 23.35 -4.35
C ILE A 426 2.37 24.01 -4.25
N GLY A 427 2.92 24.50 -5.36
CA GLY A 427 4.19 25.24 -5.37
C GLY A 427 4.17 26.47 -4.45
N ARG A 428 3.10 27.27 -4.50
CA ARG A 428 2.92 28.44 -3.63
C ARG A 428 2.78 28.07 -2.14
N LEU A 429 2.09 26.97 -1.84
CA LEU A 429 1.99 26.46 -0.47
C LEU A 429 3.35 25.98 0.06
N VAL A 430 4.13 25.29 -0.76
CA VAL A 430 5.48 24.82 -0.40
C VAL A 430 6.43 26.01 -0.18
N GLU A 431 6.39 27.02 -1.06
CA GLU A 431 7.18 28.25 -0.92
C GLU A 431 6.81 29.00 0.37
N GLY A 432 5.51 29.11 0.67
CA GLY A 432 5.00 29.74 1.90
C GLY A 432 5.43 28.99 3.17
N VAL A 433 5.48 27.66 3.13
CA VAL A 433 5.98 26.84 4.24
C VAL A 433 7.49 26.99 4.41
N SER A 434 8.24 27.01 3.31
CA SER A 434 9.69 27.24 3.33
C SER A 434 10.05 28.59 3.94
N GLY A 435 9.36 29.67 3.52
CA GLY A 435 9.54 31.01 4.07
C GLY A 435 9.22 31.08 5.57
N LYS A 436 8.16 30.39 6.02
CA LYS A 436 7.77 30.36 7.44
C LYS A 436 8.75 29.55 8.31
N ILE A 437 9.39 28.53 7.74
CA ILE A 437 10.47 27.77 8.40
C ILE A 437 11.75 28.62 8.50
N GLU A 438 12.10 29.39 7.46
CA GLU A 438 13.22 30.34 7.53
C GLU A 438 12.98 31.48 8.53
N GLU A 439 11.75 31.98 8.62
CA GLU A 439 11.38 33.03 9.58
C GLU A 439 11.50 32.53 11.03
N LEU A 440 11.00 31.32 11.31
CA LEU A 440 11.18 30.65 12.61
C LEU A 440 12.67 30.32 12.90
N GLY A 441 13.47 30.06 11.86
CA GLY A 441 14.92 29.88 11.97
C GLY A 441 15.67 31.18 12.30
N ARG A 442 15.26 32.33 11.75
CA ARG A 442 15.84 33.64 12.06
C ARG A 442 15.46 34.14 13.45
N GLU A 443 14.23 33.93 13.91
CA GLU A 443 13.82 34.31 15.27
C GLU A 443 14.52 33.47 16.36
N GLY A 444 14.91 32.23 16.07
CA GLY A 444 15.72 31.39 16.96
C GLY A 444 17.21 31.73 17.03
N GLY A 445 17.74 32.47 16.04
CA GLY A 445 19.19 32.72 15.88
C GLY A 445 19.79 33.83 16.74
N GLY A 446 18.97 34.65 17.42
CA GLY A 446 19.43 35.79 18.23
C GLY A 446 20.10 35.43 19.57
N GLY A 447 20.02 34.16 20.00
CA GLY A 447 20.51 33.70 21.31
C GLY A 447 22.04 33.48 21.39
N GLY A 448 22.72 33.28 20.25
CA GLY A 448 24.15 32.93 20.23
C GLY A 448 25.05 34.07 20.72
N LYS A 449 24.84 35.28 20.20
CA LYS A 449 25.69 36.45 20.52
C LYS A 449 25.51 36.94 21.97
N LYS A 450 24.27 36.90 22.50
CA LYS A 450 24.00 37.24 23.91
C LYS A 450 24.53 36.19 24.87
N LYS A 451 24.54 34.91 24.49
CA LYS A 451 25.13 33.83 25.29
C LYS A 451 26.65 33.96 25.38
N GLU A 452 27.31 34.36 24.30
CA GLU A 452 28.75 34.59 24.25
C GLU A 452 29.18 35.85 25.01
N GLU A 453 28.37 36.92 24.93
CA GLU A 453 28.56 38.15 25.72
C GLU A 453 28.31 37.93 27.22
N PHE A 454 27.31 37.09 27.58
CA PHE A 454 27.05 36.69 28.96
C PHE A 454 28.19 35.82 29.54
N LEU A 455 28.72 34.88 28.76
CA LEU A 455 29.88 34.05 29.16
C LEU A 455 31.16 34.87 29.31
N ARG A 456 31.38 35.91 28.49
CA ARG A 456 32.51 36.85 28.68
C ARG A 456 32.34 37.73 29.91
N ARG A 457 31.12 38.14 30.24
CA ARG A 457 30.84 39.07 31.35
C ARG A 457 30.80 38.39 32.73
N TRP A 458 30.59 37.07 32.77
CA TRP A 458 30.47 36.31 34.02
C TRP A 458 31.41 35.10 34.15
N GLY A 459 32.09 34.69 33.07
CA GLY A 459 33.00 33.52 33.06
C GLY A 459 34.47 33.83 33.33
N GLY A 460 34.85 35.10 33.49
CA GLY A 460 36.24 35.52 33.77
C GLY A 460 36.62 35.43 35.25
N GLY A 461 36.59 34.24 35.83
CA GLY A 461 37.11 33.96 37.17
C GLY A 461 38.50 33.36 37.08
N ASP A 462 39.51 34.24 37.08
CA ASP A 462 40.93 33.91 37.24
C ASP A 462 41.14 32.97 38.44
N ARG A 463 41.66 31.77 38.19
CA ARG A 463 42.30 30.92 39.18
C ARG A 463 43.72 30.62 38.70
N GLY A 464 44.60 31.60 38.88
CA GLY A 464 46.02 31.33 39.09
C GLY A 464 46.22 30.51 40.37
N GLY A 465 47.12 29.53 40.31
CA GLY A 465 47.50 28.73 41.47
C GLY A 465 48.23 27.43 41.16
N ARG A 466 49.40 27.52 40.51
CA ARG A 466 50.60 26.76 40.90
C ARG A 466 51.84 27.57 40.58
#